data_AF-A0A450T5Z6-F1
#
_entry.id   AF-A0A450T5Z6-F1
#
_cell.length_a   1.000
_cell.length_b   1.000
_cell.length_c   1.000
_cell.angle_alpha   90.00
_cell.angle_beta   90.00
_cell.angle_gamma   90.00
#
_symmetry.space_group_name_H-M   'P 1'
#
loop_
_entity.id
_entity.type
_entity.pdbx_description
1 polymer ?
#
loop_
_entity_poly.entity_id
_entity_poly.type
_entity_poly.pdbx_seq_one_letter_code
_entity_poly.pdbx_strand_id
1 'polypeptide(L)'
;MILSEHSLRQLDESYIRSLPEVACQELAVKLLVDLKTLHERIHQNPDNSSMPPSSRLPWSMDEPGDDGSENTLETDDSNRFEPVREPIAGAERETSGEGEGGTKEISPSVKRNPGKQPGAAGYGRTQQLPITNIVEHRVLCCTGCGHQFTEQDKKVAWIGFYSIDLEIGTPGIQVTNTKHVYYDTTCPCGHVTREYPHREEDDGFWENVGLSEWRLAG
;
A
#
# COMPACT_ATOMS: atom_id res chain seq x y z
N MET A 1 -11.33 1.75 12.57
CA MET A 1 -11.02 3.19 12.50
C MET A 1 -12.09 3.86 11.64
N ILE A 2 -12.70 4.92 12.13
CA ILE A 2 -13.77 5.69 11.48
C ILE A 2 -13.15 6.74 10.56
N LEU A 3 -12.13 7.46 11.02
CA LEU A 3 -11.43 8.45 10.22
C LEU A 3 -10.32 7.81 9.40
N SER A 4 -10.32 8.08 8.09
CA SER A 4 -9.24 7.66 7.20
C SER A 4 -7.99 8.49 7.43
N GLU A 5 -6.83 7.93 7.09
CA GLU A 5 -5.54 8.66 7.16
C GLU A 5 -5.59 9.98 6.37
N HIS A 6 -6.25 9.98 5.21
CA HIS A 6 -6.46 11.19 4.41
C HIS A 6 -7.26 12.25 5.16
N SER A 7 -8.26 11.86 5.95
CA SER A 7 -9.04 12.79 6.76
C SER A 7 -8.17 13.34 7.89
N LEU A 8 -7.45 12.46 8.62
CA LEU A 8 -6.61 12.85 9.75
C LEU A 8 -5.52 13.87 9.36
N ARG A 9 -4.91 13.72 8.17
CA ARG A 9 -3.90 14.67 7.66
C ARG A 9 -4.43 16.08 7.39
N GLN A 10 -5.75 16.27 7.32
CA GLN A 10 -6.39 17.58 7.08
C GLN A 10 -6.91 18.22 8.37
N LEU A 11 -6.95 17.47 9.47
CA LEU A 11 -7.48 17.93 10.75
C LEU A 11 -6.39 18.65 11.55
N ASP A 12 -6.33 19.97 11.39
CA ASP A 12 -5.43 20.83 12.16
C ASP A 12 -6.18 21.63 13.24
N GLU A 13 -5.44 22.20 14.19
CA GLU A 13 -6.00 23.04 15.26
C GLU A 13 -6.84 24.21 14.71
N SER A 14 -6.40 24.81 13.60
CA SER A 14 -7.11 25.90 12.92
C SER A 14 -8.44 25.45 12.33
N TYR A 15 -8.48 24.24 11.77
CA TYR A 15 -9.69 23.62 11.24
C TYR A 15 -10.67 23.29 12.37
N ILE A 16 -10.18 22.71 13.47
CA ILE A 16 -11.05 22.35 14.60
C ILE A 16 -11.70 23.61 15.20
N ARG A 17 -10.95 24.71 15.29
CA ARG A 17 -11.45 26.00 15.79
C ARG A 17 -12.45 26.70 14.86
N SER A 18 -12.43 26.41 13.56
CA SER A 18 -13.34 27.03 12.59
C SER A 18 -14.69 26.33 12.48
N LEU A 19 -14.82 25.12 13.04
CA LEU A 19 -16.05 24.33 13.02
C LEU A 19 -17.13 24.89 13.96
N PRO A 20 -18.42 24.71 13.62
CA PRO A 20 -19.51 24.96 14.55
C PRO A 20 -19.48 23.95 15.71
N GLU A 21 -20.02 24.35 16.86
CA GLU A 21 -19.94 23.56 18.11
C GLU A 21 -20.46 22.13 17.95
N VAL A 22 -21.60 21.95 17.28
CA VAL A 22 -22.20 20.62 17.04
C VAL A 22 -21.27 19.73 16.21
N ALA A 23 -20.71 20.26 15.12
CA ALA A 23 -19.80 19.50 14.26
C ALA A 23 -18.48 19.17 14.98
N CYS A 24 -17.99 20.08 15.83
CA CYS A 24 -16.81 19.84 16.65
C CYS A 24 -17.05 18.72 17.67
N GLN A 25 -18.22 18.69 18.32
CA GLN A 25 -18.61 17.60 19.23
C GLN A 25 -18.68 16.25 18.50
N GLU A 26 -19.31 16.19 17.32
CA GLU A 26 -19.37 14.97 16.52
C GLU A 26 -17.97 14.49 16.09
N LEU A 27 -17.11 15.41 15.65
CA LEU A 27 -15.73 15.10 15.30
C LEU A 27 -14.95 14.57 16.52
N ALA A 28 -15.13 15.18 17.69
CA ALA A 28 -14.49 14.74 18.93
C ALA A 28 -14.93 13.33 19.33
N VAL A 29 -16.21 12.98 19.15
CA VAL A 29 -16.70 11.62 19.40
C VAL A 29 -16.03 10.61 18.46
N LYS A 30 -15.93 10.93 17.16
CA LYS A 30 -15.23 10.07 16.17
C LYS A 30 -13.77 9.86 16.57
N LEU A 31 -13.06 10.94 16.90
CA LEU A 31 -11.67 10.89 17.35
C LEU A 31 -11.51 10.06 18.63
N LEU A 32 -12.42 10.19 19.59
CA LEU A 32 -12.39 9.42 20.83
C LEU A 32 -12.55 7.92 20.57
N VAL A 33 -13.47 7.52 19.68
CA VAL A 33 -13.62 6.11 19.29
C VAL A 33 -12.34 5.59 18.65
N ASP A 34 -11.77 6.33 17.70
CA ASP A 34 -10.53 5.94 17.03
C ASP A 34 -9.36 5.84 18.00
N LEU A 35 -9.22 6.76 18.96
CA LEU A 35 -8.19 6.69 20.00
C LEU A 35 -8.38 5.48 20.91
N LYS A 36 -9.60 5.12 21.29
CA LYS A 36 -9.86 3.90 22.07
C LYS A 36 -9.47 2.67 21.27
N THR A 37 -9.88 2.57 20.01
CA THR A 37 -9.51 1.44 19.14
C THR A 37 -8.00 1.35 18.94
N LEU A 38 -7.29 2.47 18.75
CA LEU A 38 -5.83 2.49 18.66
C LEU A 38 -5.18 2.06 19.97
N HIS A 39 -5.68 2.53 21.10
CA HIS A 39 -5.16 2.15 22.41
C HIS A 39 -5.36 0.65 22.66
N GLU A 40 -6.55 0.13 22.39
CA GLU A 40 -6.84 -1.31 22.45
C GLU A 40 -5.89 -2.11 21.56
N ARG A 41 -5.67 -1.67 20.31
CA ARG A 41 -4.76 -2.33 19.37
C ARG A 41 -3.30 -2.29 19.83
N ILE A 42 -2.83 -1.17 20.38
CA ILE A 42 -1.47 -1.05 20.94
C ILE A 42 -1.29 -1.95 22.17
N HIS A 43 -2.34 -2.11 22.97
CA HIS A 43 -2.31 -2.94 24.16
C HIS A 43 -2.59 -4.43 23.89
N GLN A 44 -2.83 -4.86 22.65
CA GLN A 44 -2.98 -6.28 22.32
C GLN A 44 -1.63 -7.00 22.39
N ASN A 45 -1.43 -7.76 23.46
CA ASN A 45 -0.26 -8.62 23.67
C ASN A 45 -0.72 -10.06 23.91
N PRO A 46 0.16 -11.07 23.74
CA PRO A 46 -0.20 -12.47 24.02
C PRO A 46 -0.63 -12.75 25.48
N ASP A 47 -0.35 -11.85 26.41
CA ASP A 47 -0.74 -11.99 27.83
C ASP A 47 -2.17 -11.53 28.13
N ASN A 48 -2.75 -10.66 27.31
CA ASN A 48 -4.07 -10.07 27.53
C ASN A 48 -5.03 -10.25 26.34
N SER A 49 -4.56 -10.91 25.28
CA SER A 49 -5.34 -11.25 24.09
C SER A 49 -5.00 -12.68 23.67
N SER A 50 -5.91 -13.33 22.95
CA SER A 50 -5.71 -14.68 22.39
C SER A 50 -4.70 -14.71 21.23
N MET A 51 -3.81 -13.72 21.12
CA MET A 51 -2.71 -13.75 20.16
C MET A 51 -1.69 -14.82 20.56
N PRO A 52 -1.16 -15.60 19.60
CA PRO A 52 -0.20 -16.64 19.92
C PRO A 52 1.09 -16.02 20.50
N PRO A 53 1.77 -16.70 21.45
CA PRO A 53 3.04 -16.23 22.02
C PRO A 53 4.12 -15.92 20.98
N SER A 54 4.06 -16.57 19.81
CA SER A 54 4.94 -16.33 18.67
C SER A 54 4.79 -14.95 18.04
N SER A 55 3.73 -14.20 18.33
CA SER A 55 3.55 -12.81 17.90
C SER A 55 4.36 -11.80 18.73
N ARG A 56 5.04 -12.23 19.80
CA ARG A 56 5.97 -11.37 20.54
C ARG A 56 7.21 -11.05 19.69
N LEU A 57 7.71 -9.83 19.83
CA LEU A 57 8.96 -9.41 19.19
C LEU A 57 10.13 -10.22 19.77
N PRO A 58 11.16 -10.59 18.98
CA PRO A 58 12.24 -11.46 19.45
C PRO A 58 13.00 -10.98 20.69
N TRP A 59 13.06 -9.67 20.93
CA TRP A 59 13.71 -9.05 22.09
C TRP A 59 12.78 -8.77 23.28
N SER A 60 11.50 -9.13 23.17
CA SER A 60 10.50 -9.07 24.25
C SER A 60 10.23 -10.42 24.89
N MET A 61 10.98 -11.45 24.48
CA MET A 61 11.07 -12.68 25.23
C MET A 61 11.91 -12.38 26.46
N ASP A 62 11.34 -12.58 27.64
CA ASP A 62 12.13 -12.57 28.87
C ASP A 62 13.32 -13.51 28.67
N GLU A 63 14.53 -12.99 28.87
CA GLU A 63 15.73 -13.84 28.85
C GLU A 63 15.49 -14.99 29.84
N PRO A 64 15.83 -16.24 29.48
CA PRO A 64 15.69 -17.34 30.41
C PRO A 64 16.48 -16.97 31.67
N GLY A 65 15.75 -16.80 32.77
CA GLY A 65 16.25 -16.18 33.99
C GLY A 65 17.59 -16.77 34.42
N ASP A 66 18.56 -15.88 34.58
CA ASP A 66 19.80 -16.13 35.30
C ASP A 66 19.47 -16.24 36.79
N ASP A 67 19.30 -17.47 37.25
CA ASP A 67 19.29 -17.83 38.66
C ASP A 67 20.72 -17.77 39.22
N GLY A 68 21.13 -16.54 39.54
CA GLY A 68 21.99 -16.20 40.67
C GLY A 68 23.45 -16.64 40.60
N SER A 69 24.35 -15.68 40.38
CA SER A 69 25.54 -15.56 41.23
C SER A 69 26.15 -14.16 41.16
N GLU A 70 26.27 -13.52 42.33
CA GLU A 70 27.16 -12.38 42.53
C GLU A 70 28.59 -12.82 42.21
N ASN A 71 29.28 -12.11 41.31
CA ASN A 71 30.72 -11.98 41.43
C ASN A 71 31.22 -10.67 40.83
N THR A 72 31.51 -9.74 41.73
CA THR A 72 32.26 -8.51 41.50
C THR A 72 33.68 -8.86 41.05
N LEU A 73 34.07 -8.45 39.83
CA LEU A 73 35.48 -8.26 39.49
C LEU A 73 35.64 -6.99 38.66
N GLU A 74 36.33 -6.03 39.26
CA GLU A 74 36.92 -4.88 38.59
C GLU A 74 37.96 -5.37 37.58
N THR A 75 38.01 -4.76 36.39
CA THR A 75 39.27 -4.65 35.64
C THR A 75 39.32 -3.34 34.85
N ASP A 76 40.46 -2.71 35.06
CA ASP A 76 40.98 -1.46 34.52
C ASP A 76 41.50 -1.61 33.08
N ASP A 77 41.50 -0.45 32.42
CA ASP A 77 42.23 0.05 31.25
C ASP A 77 42.53 -0.79 29.98
N SER A 78 42.39 -0.05 28.87
CA SER A 78 43.21 -0.07 27.64
C SER A 78 43.02 -1.17 26.59
N ASN A 79 42.26 -0.88 25.52
CA ASN A 79 42.84 -0.81 24.16
C ASN A 79 41.92 -0.20 23.08
N ARG A 80 42.35 0.96 22.58
CA ARG A 80 42.29 1.51 21.21
C ARG A 80 41.55 0.69 20.13
N PHE A 81 40.46 1.25 19.58
CA PHE A 81 39.89 0.88 18.27
C PHE A 81 40.14 2.00 17.25
N GLU A 82 40.91 1.73 16.20
CA GLU A 82 40.94 2.55 14.98
C GLU A 82 40.01 1.95 13.91
N PRO A 83 39.28 2.78 13.12
CA PRO A 83 38.44 2.31 12.03
C PRO A 83 39.23 2.22 10.71
N VAL A 84 39.28 1.03 10.10
CA VAL A 84 39.80 0.84 8.74
C VAL A 84 38.68 1.11 7.73
N ARG A 85 38.85 2.18 6.95
CA ARG A 85 38.07 2.50 5.74
C ARG A 85 38.71 1.80 4.53
N GLU A 86 37.90 1.07 3.75
CA GLU A 86 38.32 0.55 2.45
C GLU A 86 38.21 1.64 1.35
N PRO A 87 39.17 1.73 0.41
CA PRO A 87 39.18 2.77 -0.62
C PRO A 87 38.48 2.34 -1.91
N ILE A 88 37.85 3.34 -2.52
CA ILE A 88 37.32 3.38 -3.88
C ILE A 88 38.49 3.44 -4.86
N ALA A 89 38.45 2.61 -5.92
CA ALA A 89 39.31 2.78 -7.09
C ALA A 89 38.46 2.66 -8.37
N GLY A 90 38.21 3.81 -8.99
CA GLY A 90 37.73 3.90 -10.36
C GLY A 90 38.88 3.70 -11.36
N ALA A 91 38.56 3.13 -12.51
CA ALA A 91 39.41 3.16 -13.68
C ALA A 91 38.52 3.25 -14.93
N GLU A 92 38.45 4.45 -15.49
CA GLU A 92 37.96 4.71 -16.84
C GLU A 92 39.06 4.34 -17.85
N ARG A 93 38.66 3.80 -19.00
CA ARG A 93 39.44 3.92 -20.25
C ARG A 93 38.50 3.80 -21.44
N GLU A 94 38.31 4.93 -22.12
CA GLU A 94 37.87 5.00 -23.51
C GLU A 94 38.99 4.52 -24.44
N THR A 95 38.64 3.83 -25.53
CA THR A 95 39.25 4.04 -26.86
C THR A 95 38.29 3.56 -27.95
N SER A 96 38.15 4.42 -28.95
CA SER A 96 37.37 4.36 -30.19
C SER A 96 37.94 3.41 -31.26
N GLY A 97 37.15 3.14 -32.31
CA GLY A 97 37.66 2.69 -33.62
C GLY A 97 36.72 1.80 -34.44
N GLU A 98 36.06 2.40 -35.43
CA GLU A 98 35.31 1.73 -36.51
C GLU A 98 36.20 0.87 -37.42
N GLY A 99 35.57 -0.10 -38.10
CA GLY A 99 36.18 -0.85 -39.20
C GLY A 99 35.16 -1.72 -39.93
N GLU A 100 34.63 -1.21 -41.04
CA GLU A 100 33.83 -1.96 -42.02
C GLU A 100 34.69 -2.99 -42.77
N GLY A 101 34.04 -4.07 -43.23
CA GLY A 101 34.45 -4.77 -44.46
C GLY A 101 34.32 -6.29 -44.44
N GLY A 102 33.39 -6.80 -45.25
CA GLY A 102 33.39 -8.11 -45.93
C GLY A 102 33.59 -9.37 -45.07
N THR A 103 32.72 -10.37 -45.11
CA THR A 103 32.65 -11.31 -46.25
C THR A 103 31.48 -12.28 -46.00
N LYS A 104 30.73 -12.61 -47.05
CA LYS A 104 29.74 -13.70 -47.05
C LYS A 104 30.45 -15.03 -46.88
N GLU A 105 30.27 -15.68 -45.73
CA GLU A 105 30.48 -17.12 -45.60
C GLU A 105 29.20 -17.77 -45.07
N ILE A 106 28.71 -18.75 -45.83
CA ILE A 106 27.57 -19.59 -45.47
C ILE A 106 28.10 -20.61 -44.45
N SER A 107 27.93 -20.30 -43.17
CA SER A 107 28.20 -21.23 -42.08
C SER A 107 26.97 -22.10 -41.78
N PRO A 108 27.16 -23.37 -41.37
CA PRO A 108 26.08 -24.32 -41.19
C PRO A 108 25.15 -23.82 -40.08
N SER A 109 23.83 -23.95 -40.29
CA SER A 109 22.82 -23.46 -39.37
C SER A 109 23.01 -24.07 -37.98
N VAL A 110 23.61 -23.31 -37.06
CA VAL A 110 23.65 -23.64 -35.65
C VAL A 110 22.21 -23.81 -35.19
N LYS A 111 21.85 -25.00 -34.72
CA LYS A 111 20.53 -25.26 -34.14
C LYS A 111 20.36 -24.32 -32.95
N ARG A 112 19.53 -23.28 -33.15
CA ARG A 112 19.21 -22.28 -32.13
C ARG A 112 18.54 -22.98 -30.94
N ASN A 113 18.93 -22.58 -29.74
CA ASN A 113 18.24 -23.02 -28.53
C ASN A 113 16.75 -22.66 -28.64
N PRO A 114 15.84 -23.60 -28.32
CA PRO A 114 14.41 -23.34 -28.39
C PRO A 114 14.03 -22.21 -27.42
N GLY A 115 13.43 -21.14 -27.95
CA GLY A 115 13.02 -19.97 -27.16
C GLY A 115 13.09 -18.66 -27.95
N LYS A 116 12.34 -17.65 -27.49
CA LYS A 116 12.46 -16.28 -28.03
C LYS A 116 13.84 -15.72 -27.71
N GLN A 117 14.46 -15.07 -28.70
CA GLN A 117 15.76 -14.43 -28.52
C GLN A 117 15.62 -13.23 -27.56
N PRO A 118 16.62 -12.97 -26.69
CA PRO A 118 16.68 -11.74 -25.91
C PRO A 118 16.54 -10.52 -26.83
N GLY A 119 15.60 -9.63 -26.54
CA GLY A 119 15.29 -8.45 -27.36
C GLY A 119 14.26 -8.67 -28.49
N ALA A 120 13.74 -9.90 -28.68
CA ALA A 120 12.62 -10.12 -29.61
C ALA A 120 11.35 -9.43 -29.12
N ALA A 121 10.63 -8.77 -30.03
CA ALA A 121 9.38 -8.09 -29.70
C ALA A 121 8.39 -9.05 -28.99
N GLY A 122 7.96 -8.62 -27.80
CA GLY A 122 6.87 -9.27 -27.09
C GLY A 122 5.58 -9.02 -27.87
N TYR A 123 4.86 -10.09 -28.23
CA TYR A 123 3.48 -9.97 -28.68
C TYR A 123 2.61 -10.11 -27.43
N GLY A 124 2.34 -8.97 -26.81
CA GLY A 124 1.38 -8.89 -25.70
C GLY A 124 -0.06 -9.02 -26.22
N ARG A 125 -1.00 -9.17 -25.30
CA ARG A 125 -2.43 -9.10 -25.64
C ARG A 125 -2.77 -7.65 -25.99
N THR A 126 -3.25 -7.40 -27.20
CA THR A 126 -3.66 -6.07 -27.69
C THR A 126 -5.17 -5.82 -27.53
N GLN A 127 -5.91 -6.79 -27.00
CA GLN A 127 -7.35 -6.72 -26.88
C GLN A 127 -7.75 -5.64 -25.87
N GLN A 128 -8.46 -4.62 -26.35
CA GLN A 128 -9.07 -3.58 -25.53
C GLN A 128 -10.55 -3.91 -25.38
N LEU A 129 -10.98 -4.26 -24.17
CA LEU A 129 -12.40 -4.51 -23.89
C LEU A 129 -13.13 -3.15 -23.77
N PRO A 130 -14.21 -2.92 -24.51
CA PRO A 130 -14.99 -1.69 -24.37
C PRO A 130 -15.60 -1.62 -22.96
N ILE A 131 -15.76 -0.41 -22.44
CA ILE A 131 -16.43 -0.18 -21.16
C ILE A 131 -17.93 -0.41 -21.37
N THR A 132 -18.49 -1.38 -20.65
CA THR A 132 -19.91 -1.71 -20.70
C THR A 132 -20.72 -0.85 -19.73
N ASN A 133 -20.15 -0.54 -18.56
CA ASN A 133 -20.82 0.22 -17.51
C ASN A 133 -19.84 1.14 -16.76
N ILE A 134 -20.34 2.22 -16.17
CA ILE A 134 -19.59 3.14 -15.32
C ILE A 134 -20.32 3.28 -13.99
N VAL A 135 -19.63 2.94 -12.89
CA VAL A 135 -20.12 3.12 -11.53
C VAL A 135 -19.37 4.27 -10.88
N GLU A 136 -20.09 5.30 -10.46
CA GLU A 136 -19.54 6.45 -9.78
C GLU A 136 -19.76 6.36 -8.27
N HIS A 137 -18.67 6.32 -7.52
CA HIS A 137 -18.66 6.26 -6.06
C HIS A 137 -18.45 7.65 -5.49
N ARG A 138 -19.46 8.13 -4.75
CA ARG A 138 -19.54 9.50 -4.26
C ARG A 138 -19.84 9.49 -2.77
N VAL A 139 -19.13 10.36 -2.06
CA VAL A 139 -19.38 10.61 -0.65
C VAL A 139 -20.69 11.35 -0.45
N LEU A 140 -21.50 10.88 0.50
CA LEU A 140 -22.80 11.49 0.82
C LEU A 140 -22.69 12.55 1.91
N CYS A 141 -21.68 12.47 2.77
CA CYS A 141 -21.48 13.43 3.85
C CYS A 141 -20.00 13.71 4.08
N CYS A 142 -19.71 14.90 4.62
CA CYS A 142 -18.38 15.29 5.01
C CYS A 142 -17.95 14.52 6.27
N THR A 143 -16.81 13.85 6.19
CA THR A 143 -16.17 13.14 7.32
C THR A 143 -15.87 14.06 8.50
N GLY A 144 -15.46 15.31 8.21
CA GLY A 144 -15.11 16.32 9.19
C GLY A 144 -16.32 16.94 9.89
N CYS A 145 -17.19 17.64 9.16
CA CYS A 145 -18.29 18.40 9.76
C CYS A 145 -19.69 17.77 9.63
N GLY A 146 -19.83 16.62 8.97
CA GLY A 146 -21.12 15.96 8.78
C GLY A 146 -22.04 16.59 7.71
N HIS A 147 -21.61 17.67 7.04
CA HIS A 147 -22.40 18.30 6.00
C HIS A 147 -22.77 17.33 4.87
N GLN A 148 -24.03 17.35 4.44
CA GLN A 148 -24.53 16.44 3.42
C GLN A 148 -24.27 17.00 2.02
N PHE A 149 -23.66 16.18 1.17
CA PHE A 149 -23.40 16.53 -0.22
C PHE A 149 -24.62 16.23 -1.10
N THR A 150 -24.74 16.99 -2.17
CA THR A 150 -25.75 16.87 -3.22
C THR A 150 -25.08 16.49 -4.54
N GLU A 151 -25.89 16.10 -5.53
CA GLU A 151 -25.36 15.77 -6.86
C GLU A 151 -24.73 16.95 -7.61
N GLN A 152 -24.98 18.18 -7.14
CA GLN A 152 -24.51 19.42 -7.76
C GLN A 152 -23.14 19.86 -7.22
N ASP A 153 -22.68 19.25 -6.12
CA ASP A 153 -21.40 19.61 -5.52
C ASP A 153 -20.23 19.23 -6.44
N LYS A 154 -19.21 20.08 -6.42
CA LYS A 154 -18.02 19.88 -7.25
C LYS A 154 -17.27 18.65 -6.77
N LYS A 155 -17.03 17.74 -7.71
CA LYS A 155 -16.33 16.48 -7.49
C LYS A 155 -15.11 16.35 -8.39
N VAL A 156 -14.04 15.75 -7.87
CA VAL A 156 -12.81 15.48 -8.61
C VAL A 156 -12.50 14.00 -8.55
N ALA A 157 -12.37 13.33 -9.70
CA ALA A 157 -12.04 11.91 -9.73
C ALA A 157 -10.62 11.71 -9.18
N TRP A 158 -10.48 10.86 -8.16
CA TRP A 158 -9.20 10.63 -7.49
C TRP A 158 -8.61 9.25 -7.79
N ILE A 159 -9.47 8.24 -7.96
CA ILE A 159 -9.06 6.91 -8.39
C ILE A 159 -10.16 6.22 -9.18
N GLY A 160 -9.77 5.20 -9.93
CA GLY A 160 -10.70 4.33 -10.60
C GLY A 160 -10.04 3.02 -11.02
N PHE A 161 -10.86 2.02 -11.24
CA PHE A 161 -10.42 0.69 -11.66
C PHE A 161 -11.45 0.08 -12.61
N TYR A 162 -11.07 -1.02 -13.25
CA TYR A 162 -11.95 -1.81 -14.10
C TYR A 162 -12.18 -3.16 -13.43
N SER A 163 -13.45 -3.56 -13.31
CA SER A 163 -13.85 -4.92 -12.99
C SER A 163 -14.31 -5.61 -14.27
N ILE A 164 -13.86 -6.84 -14.46
CA ILE A 164 -14.27 -7.68 -15.60
C ILE A 164 -15.02 -8.86 -15.02
N ASP A 165 -16.31 -8.94 -15.32
CA ASP A 165 -17.16 -10.04 -14.89
C ASP A 165 -17.57 -10.90 -16.10
N LEU A 166 -17.83 -12.17 -15.80
CA LEU A 166 -18.29 -13.16 -16.76
C LEU A 166 -19.70 -13.58 -16.37
N GLU A 167 -20.65 -13.32 -17.25
CA GLU A 167 -22.04 -13.70 -17.06
C GLU A 167 -22.42 -14.78 -18.07
N ILE A 168 -23.25 -15.75 -17.66
CA ILE A 168 -23.78 -16.76 -18.56
C ILE A 168 -24.86 -16.09 -19.42
N GLY A 169 -24.54 -15.87 -20.70
CA GLY A 169 -25.45 -15.30 -21.68
C GLY A 169 -26.20 -16.36 -22.49
N THR A 170 -27.11 -15.91 -23.34
CA THR A 170 -27.84 -16.78 -24.27
C THR A 170 -27.63 -16.34 -25.73
N PRO A 171 -26.92 -17.14 -26.56
CA PRO A 171 -26.03 -18.25 -26.22
C PRO A 171 -24.63 -17.78 -25.80
N GLY A 172 -24.02 -18.41 -24.78
CA GLY A 172 -22.58 -18.33 -24.51
C GLY A 172 -22.20 -17.63 -23.21
N ILE A 173 -21.01 -17.04 -23.17
CA ILE A 173 -20.50 -16.25 -22.05
C ILE A 173 -20.45 -14.79 -22.52
N GLN A 174 -21.03 -13.89 -21.71
CA GLN A 174 -20.92 -12.46 -21.90
C GLN A 174 -19.86 -11.92 -20.94
N VAL A 175 -19.05 -10.99 -21.46
CA VAL A 175 -18.03 -10.28 -20.69
C VAL A 175 -18.55 -8.88 -20.42
N THR A 176 -18.62 -8.48 -19.16
CA THR A 176 -18.93 -7.11 -18.76
C THR A 176 -17.66 -6.46 -18.25
N ASN A 177 -17.41 -5.22 -18.68
CA ASN A 177 -16.27 -4.42 -18.22
C ASN A 177 -16.81 -3.14 -17.56
N THR A 178 -16.78 -3.08 -16.24
CA THR A 178 -17.31 -1.97 -15.45
C THR A 178 -16.18 -1.08 -14.98
N LYS A 179 -16.26 0.21 -15.31
CA LYS A 179 -15.34 1.24 -14.82
C LYS A 179 -15.88 1.81 -13.51
N HIS A 180 -15.20 1.56 -12.42
CA HIS A 180 -15.47 2.22 -11.15
C HIS A 180 -14.65 3.51 -11.05
N VAL A 181 -15.28 4.62 -10.66
CA VAL A 181 -14.63 5.92 -10.46
C VAL A 181 -15.03 6.48 -9.11
N TYR A 182 -14.05 6.78 -8.26
CA TYR A 182 -14.25 7.37 -6.95
C TYR A 182 -13.89 8.85 -6.99
N TYR A 183 -14.64 9.64 -6.25
CA TYR A 183 -14.52 11.08 -6.27
C TYR A 183 -14.19 11.66 -4.90
N ASP A 184 -13.33 12.68 -4.92
CA ASP A 184 -13.13 13.63 -3.83
C ASP A 184 -14.17 14.73 -3.93
N THR A 185 -14.71 15.15 -2.77
CA THR A 185 -15.61 16.31 -2.67
C THR A 185 -15.10 17.27 -1.61
N THR A 186 -14.95 18.55 -1.98
CA THR A 186 -14.52 19.60 -1.05
C THR A 186 -15.74 20.20 -0.35
N CYS A 187 -15.78 20.07 0.97
CA CYS A 187 -16.82 20.64 1.80
C CYS A 187 -16.65 22.16 1.97
N PRO A 188 -17.72 22.93 2.19
CA PRO A 188 -17.62 24.34 2.59
C PRO A 188 -16.80 24.60 3.86
N CYS A 189 -16.63 23.61 4.74
CA CYS A 189 -15.74 23.71 5.91
C CYS A 189 -14.25 23.64 5.53
N GLY A 190 -13.91 23.40 4.27
CA GLY A 190 -12.55 23.24 3.76
C GLY A 190 -12.03 21.80 3.75
N HIS A 191 -12.75 20.85 4.36
CA HIS A 191 -12.35 19.44 4.40
C HIS A 191 -12.66 18.73 3.08
N VAL A 192 -11.71 17.92 2.60
CA VAL A 192 -11.87 17.07 1.43
C VAL A 192 -12.21 15.66 1.91
N THR A 193 -13.42 15.20 1.56
CA THR A 193 -13.89 13.87 1.88
C THR A 193 -13.86 13.00 0.64
N ARG A 194 -13.42 11.74 0.80
CA ARG A 194 -13.34 10.76 -0.28
C ARG A 194 -13.82 9.40 0.18
N GLU A 195 -14.39 8.66 -0.76
CA GLU A 195 -14.75 7.26 -0.59
C GLU A 195 -13.60 6.38 -1.05
N TYR A 196 -13.41 5.26 -0.35
CA TYR A 196 -12.39 4.28 -0.66
C TYR A 196 -13.05 3.01 -1.19
N PRO A 197 -12.43 2.35 -2.18
CA PRO A 197 -12.75 0.97 -2.49
C PRO A 197 -12.61 0.11 -1.25
N HIS A 198 -13.47 -0.87 -1.12
CA HIS A 198 -13.44 -1.76 0.04
C HIS A 198 -12.11 -2.53 0.11
N ARG A 199 -11.58 -2.60 1.32
CA ARG A 199 -10.39 -3.37 1.67
C ARG A 199 -10.65 -4.09 2.98
N GLU A 200 -10.43 -5.39 2.97
CA GLU A 200 -10.51 -6.24 4.15
C GLU A 200 -9.12 -6.32 4.79
N GLU A 201 -9.08 -6.41 6.12
CA GLU A 201 -7.83 -6.67 6.85
C GLU A 201 -7.40 -8.13 6.63
N ASP A 202 -6.12 -8.44 6.86
CA ASP A 202 -5.58 -9.79 6.69
C ASP A 202 -6.34 -10.78 7.58
N ASP A 203 -6.92 -11.82 6.98
CA ASP A 203 -7.53 -12.93 7.71
C ASP A 203 -6.44 -13.88 8.21
N GLY A 204 -6.61 -14.46 9.39
CA GLY A 204 -5.68 -15.44 9.96
C GLY A 204 -5.56 -16.71 9.11
N PHE A 205 -6.50 -16.94 8.18
CA PHE A 205 -6.41 -18.02 7.20
C PHE A 205 -5.48 -17.70 6.01
N TRP A 206 -5.27 -16.41 5.69
CA TRP A 206 -4.44 -15.95 4.57
C TRP A 206 -3.45 -14.88 5.03
N GLU A 207 -2.39 -15.29 5.73
CA GLU A 207 -1.34 -14.39 6.20
C GLU A 207 -0.75 -13.55 5.04
N ASN A 208 -0.80 -12.23 5.18
CA ASN A 208 -0.33 -11.22 4.21
C ASN A 208 -1.11 -11.11 2.90
N VAL A 209 -2.27 -11.76 2.74
CA VAL A 209 -3.11 -11.62 1.55
C VAL A 209 -4.26 -10.66 1.85
N GLY A 210 -3.98 -9.37 1.74
CA GLY A 210 -5.01 -8.34 1.90
C GLY A 210 -6.02 -8.38 0.76
N LEU A 211 -7.28 -8.71 1.06
CA LEU A 211 -8.36 -8.67 0.08
C LEU A 211 -8.79 -7.22 -0.17
N SER A 212 -8.94 -6.86 -1.43
CA SER A 212 -9.53 -5.59 -1.82
C SER A 212 -10.40 -5.79 -3.04
N GLU A 213 -11.30 -4.84 -3.32
CA GLU A 213 -12.07 -4.83 -4.57
C GLU A 213 -11.18 -4.90 -5.83
N TRP A 214 -9.89 -4.61 -5.71
CA TRP A 214 -8.93 -4.57 -6.82
C TRP A 214 -8.04 -5.81 -6.91
N ARG A 215 -7.91 -6.58 -5.81
CA ARG A 215 -6.96 -7.68 -5.71
C ARG A 215 -7.56 -8.82 -4.90
N LEU A 216 -7.77 -9.94 -5.57
CA LEU A 216 -8.16 -11.23 -4.98
C LEU A 216 -6.97 -12.00 -4.38
N ALA A 217 -5.75 -11.62 -4.74
CA ALA A 217 -4.52 -12.11 -4.12
C ALA A 217 -3.42 -11.05 -4.30
N GLY A 218 -2.74 -10.69 -3.21
CA GLY A 218 -1.59 -9.79 -3.16
C GLY A 218 -0.44 -10.48 -2.45
#